data_AF-A0AA89ASG9-F1
#
_entry.id   AF-A0AA89ASG9-F1
#
_cell.length_a   1.000
_cell.length_b   1.000
_cell.length_c   1.000
_cell.angle_alpha   90.00
_cell.angle_beta   90.00
_cell.angle_gamma   90.00
#
_symmetry.space_group_name_H-M   'P 1'
#
loop_
_entity.id
_entity.type
_entity.pdbx_description
1 polymer ?
#
loop_
_entity_poly.entity_id
_entity_poly.type
_entity_poly.pdbx_seq_one_letter_code
_entity_poly.pdbx_strand_id
1 'polypeptide(L)'
;EGERILCRHPFNESKRAYVVPQRVEELLKCFWPGNPDERREELPPLKEIRDRCIKQLELMRPDHMRRLNPTPYKNRIQLGIQKYRSSWDMTRAEARNPYICN
;
A
#
# COMPACT_ATOMS: atom_id res chain seq x y z
N GLU A 1 22.17 3.12 -6.13
CA GLU A 1 21.38 2.08 -6.84
C GLU A 1 20.27 1.59 -5.92
N GLY A 2 19.08 1.29 -6.46
CA GLY A 2 17.94 0.83 -5.66
C GLY A 2 18.01 -0.67 -5.36
N GLU A 3 17.59 -1.08 -4.16
CA GLU A 3 17.54 -2.50 -3.78
C GLU A 3 16.46 -3.24 -4.59
N ARG A 4 16.74 -4.50 -4.95
CA ARG A 4 15.80 -5.36 -5.67
C ARG A 4 14.72 -5.89 -4.71
N ILE A 5 13.48 -5.48 -4.92
CA ILE A 5 12.34 -5.84 -4.06
C ILE A 5 11.51 -6.94 -4.73
N LEU A 6 11.14 -7.99 -3.97
CA LEU A 6 10.17 -8.99 -4.41
C LEU A 6 8.75 -8.54 -4.04
N CYS A 7 7.97 -8.19 -5.06
CA CYS A 7 6.59 -7.77 -4.94
C CYS A 7 5.63 -8.92 -5.29
N ARG A 8 4.64 -9.19 -4.42
CA ARG A 8 3.66 -10.27 -4.64
C ARG A 8 2.24 -9.73 -4.73
N HIS A 9 1.38 -10.46 -5.44
CA HIS A 9 -0.04 -10.19 -5.45
C HIS A 9 -0.67 -10.67 -4.13
N PRO A 10 -1.63 -9.91 -3.54
CA PRO A 10 -2.23 -10.26 -2.24
C PRO A 10 -2.84 -11.66 -2.18
N PHE A 11 -3.49 -12.08 -3.28
CA PHE A 11 -4.33 -13.29 -3.32
C PHE A 11 -3.81 -14.41 -4.22
N ASN A 12 -2.79 -14.15 -5.03
CA ASN A 12 -2.33 -15.11 -6.04
C ASN A 12 -0.81 -15.20 -5.96
N GLU A 13 -0.34 -16.25 -5.33
CA GLU A 13 1.08 -16.43 -5.02
C GLU A 13 1.96 -16.56 -6.27
N SER A 14 1.40 -17.12 -7.34
CA SER A 14 2.07 -17.25 -8.63
C SER A 14 2.30 -15.89 -9.30
N LYS A 15 1.48 -14.88 -8.98
CA LYS A 15 1.63 -13.50 -9.48
C LYS A 15 2.64 -12.73 -8.64
N ARG A 16 3.92 -12.84 -9.01
CA ARG A 16 5.05 -12.16 -8.36
C ARG A 16 5.99 -11.51 -9.38
N ALA A 17 6.65 -10.43 -8.98
CA ALA A 17 7.63 -9.73 -9.83
C ALA A 17 8.76 -9.16 -8.97
N TYR A 18 9.98 -9.22 -9.49
CA TYR A 18 11.08 -8.45 -8.94
C TYR A 18 11.06 -7.05 -9.54
N VAL A 19 11.18 -6.03 -8.70
CA VAL A 19 11.19 -4.63 -9.11
C VAL A 19 12.44 -3.96 -8.53
N VAL A 20 13.11 -3.15 -9.35
CA VAL A 20 14.17 -2.24 -8.90
C VAL A 20 13.63 -0.83 -9.11
N PRO A 21 13.08 -0.18 -8.06
CA PRO A 21 12.54 1.15 -8.20
C PRO A 21 13.66 2.17 -8.40
N GLN A 22 13.42 3.19 -9.21
CA GLN A 22 14.34 4.33 -9.33
C GLN A 22 14.28 5.23 -8.09
N ARG A 23 13.09 5.33 -7.46
CA ARG A 23 12.84 6.08 -6.23
C ARG A 23 11.81 5.33 -5.38
N VAL A 24 12.01 5.36 -4.07
CA VAL A 24 11.05 4.88 -3.06
C VAL A 24 10.58 6.07 -2.25
N GLU A 25 9.26 6.22 -2.09
CA GLU A 25 8.64 7.33 -1.37
C GLU A 25 7.72 6.77 -0.28
N GLU A 26 7.82 7.32 0.93
CA GLU A 26 6.91 7.00 2.03
C GLU A 26 5.60 7.77 1.84
N LEU A 27 4.48 7.05 1.74
CA LEU A 27 3.17 7.65 1.49
C LEU A 27 2.45 8.10 2.76
N LEU A 28 2.76 7.49 3.90
CA LEU A 28 2.11 7.76 5.17
C LEU A 28 3.03 8.60 6.05
N LYS A 29 2.55 9.77 6.49
CA LYS A 29 3.22 10.61 7.48
C LYS A 29 2.37 10.64 8.75
N CYS A 30 3.00 10.46 9.92
CA CYS A 30 2.33 10.63 11.20
C CYS A 30 2.12 12.13 11.47
N PHE A 31 0.86 12.58 11.58
CA PHE A 31 0.54 13.97 11.95
C PHE A 31 0.22 14.13 13.44
N TRP A 32 -0.29 13.07 14.05
CA TRP A 32 -0.64 13.05 15.46
C TRP A 32 -0.28 11.67 16.04
N PRO A 33 0.67 11.61 16.99
CA PRO A 33 1.11 10.36 17.59
C PRO A 33 0.20 9.85 18.72
N GLY A 34 -0.86 10.56 19.08
CA GLY A 34 -1.83 10.14 20.10
C GLY A 34 -1.50 10.57 21.52
N ASN A 35 -0.25 10.97 21.80
CA ASN A 35 0.14 11.51 23.10
C ASN A 35 -0.07 13.04 23.18
N PRO A 36 -0.62 13.58 24.29
CA PRO A 36 -0.81 15.02 24.45
C PRO A 36 0.50 15.80 24.54
N ASP A 37 1.54 15.17 25.09
CA ASP A 37 2.86 15.77 25.32
C ASP A 37 3.73 15.79 24.06
N GLU A 38 3.32 15.08 23.01
CA GLU A 38 4.04 15.00 21.75
C GLU A 38 3.54 16.06 20.76
N ARG A 39 4.49 16.75 20.13
CA ARG A 39 4.20 17.82 19.18
C ARG A 39 3.48 17.26 17.95
N ARG A 40 2.34 17.87 17.60
CA ARG A 40 1.62 17.59 16.36
C ARG A 40 2.31 18.27 15.17
N GLU A 41 2.31 17.59 14.04
CA GLU A 41 2.77 18.17 12.78
C GLU A 41 1.73 19.16 12.25
N GLU A 42 2.20 20.27 11.69
CA GLU A 42 1.34 21.28 11.09
C GLU A 42 0.82 20.83 9.73
N LEU A 43 -0.47 21.09 9.48
CA LEU A 43 -1.08 20.81 8.19
C LEU A 43 -0.60 21.82 7.15
N PRO A 44 -0.21 21.37 5.94
CA PRO A 44 0.20 22.29 4.89
C PRO A 44 -0.98 23.19 4.45
N PRO A 45 -0.70 24.43 3.99
CA PRO A 45 -1.71 25.31 3.42
C PRO A 45 -2.47 24.69 2.24
N LEU A 46 -3.73 25.09 2.04
CA LEU A 46 -4.57 24.61 0.94
C LEU A 46 -3.93 24.78 -0.45
N LYS A 47 -3.19 25.87 -0.64
CA LYS A 47 -2.47 26.13 -1.90
C LYS A 47 -1.43 25.05 -2.18
N GLU A 48 -0.64 24.66 -1.17
CA GLU A 48 0.38 23.63 -1.33
C GLU A 48 -0.23 22.25 -1.57
N ILE A 49 -1.34 21.94 -0.90
CA ILE A 49 -2.08 20.70 -1.13
C ILE A 49 -2.58 20.62 -2.57
N ARG A 50 -3.17 21.72 -3.08
CA ARG A 50 -3.65 21.81 -4.47
C ARG A 50 -2.50 21.63 -5.46
N ASP A 51 -1.40 22.36 -5.26
CA ASP A 51 -0.24 22.31 -6.14
C ASP A 51 0.38 20.91 -6.15
N ARG A 52 0.44 20.24 -4.98
CA ARG A 52 0.87 18.85 -4.87
C ARG A 52 -0.02 17.91 -5.68
N CYS A 53 -1.35 18.03 -5.56
CA CYS A 53 -2.29 17.19 -6.31
C CYS A 53 -2.12 17.35 -7.83
N ILE A 54 -2.00 18.58 -8.31
CA ILE A 54 -1.81 18.87 -9.75
C ILE A 54 -0.50 18.25 -10.23
N LYS A 55 0.62 18.49 -9.54
CA LYS A 55 1.92 17.90 -9.89
C LYS A 55 1.90 16.38 -9.91
N GLN A 56 1.23 15.74 -8.94
CA GLN A 56 1.11 14.28 -8.92
C GLN A 56 0.31 13.76 -10.11
N LEU A 57 -0.78 14.43 -10.49
CA LEU A 57 -1.56 14.06 -11.67
C LEU A 57 -0.77 14.20 -12.97
N GLU A 58 0.12 15.19 -13.07
CA GLU A 58 1.02 15.38 -14.22
C GLU A 58 2.08 14.27 -14.34
N LEU A 59 2.53 13.72 -13.20
CA LEU A 59 3.50 12.61 -13.16
C LEU A 59 2.86 11.24 -13.40
N MET A 60 1.54 11.14 -13.28
CA MET A 60 0.83 9.88 -13.50
C MET A 60 0.93 9.44 -14.95
N ARG A 61 1.13 8.14 -15.16
CA ARG A 61 1.16 7.60 -16.51
C ARG A 61 -0.21 7.79 -17.19
N PRO A 62 -0.26 8.21 -18.48
CA PRO A 62 -1.51 8.52 -19.15
C PRO A 62 -2.51 7.35 -19.22
N ASP A 63 -2.02 6.11 -19.18
CA ASP A 63 -2.86 4.91 -19.22
C ASP A 63 -3.72 4.71 -17.97
N HIS A 64 -3.26 5.21 -16.81
CA HIS A 64 -4.04 5.23 -15.58
C HIS A 64 -5.09 6.34 -15.56
N MET A 65 -4.91 7.39 -16.37
CA MET A 65 -5.75 8.60 -16.39
C MET A 65 -6.82 8.59 -17.48
N ARG A 66 -6.96 7.50 -18.25
CA ARG A 66 -7.96 7.39 -19.31
C ARG A 66 -9.38 7.40 -18.74
N ARG A 67 -10.30 8.08 -19.43
CA ARG A 67 -11.74 8.10 -19.08
C ARG A 67 -12.42 6.75 -19.31
N LEU A 68 -12.01 6.04 -20.36
CA LEU A 68 -12.54 4.72 -20.73
C LEU A 68 -11.42 3.69 -20.58
N ASN A 69 -11.74 2.57 -19.91
CA ASN A 69 -10.84 1.44 -19.70
C ASN A 69 -9.44 1.83 -19.18
N PRO A 70 -9.34 2.55 -18.04
CA PRO A 70 -8.05 2.87 -17.44
C PRO A 70 -7.33 1.57 -17.06
N THR A 71 -6.00 1.56 -17.23
CA THR A 71 -5.20 0.43 -16.78
C THR A 71 -5.19 0.41 -15.25
N PRO A 72 -5.53 -0.72 -14.59
CA PRO A 72 -5.53 -0.77 -13.13
C PRO A 72 -4.13 -0.52 -12.54
N TYR A 73 -4.04 0.32 -11.51
CA TYR A 73 -2.78 0.54 -10.80
C TYR A 73 -2.37 -0.72 -10.04
N LYS A 74 -1.11 -1.14 -10.21
CA LYS A 74 -0.61 -2.41 -9.66
C LYS A 74 -0.21 -2.25 -8.21
N ASN A 75 -1.14 -2.55 -7.31
CA ASN A 75 -0.81 -2.72 -5.89
C ASN A 75 -0.13 -4.07 -5.65
N ARG A 76 0.91 -4.07 -4.83
CA ARG A 76 1.68 -5.26 -4.44
C ARG A 76 1.97 -5.20 -2.96
N ILE A 77 2.08 -6.36 -2.35
CA ILE A 77 2.34 -6.50 -0.92
C ILE A 77 3.73 -7.11 -0.73
N GLN A 78 4.43 -6.68 0.31
CA GLN A 78 5.70 -7.24 0.73
C GLN A 78 5.52 -8.62 1.37
N LEU A 79 6.54 -9.47 1.25
CA LEU A 79 6.56 -10.83 1.79
C LEU A 79 6.09 -10.93 3.25
N GLY A 80 6.55 -10.02 4.13
CA GLY A 80 6.19 -10.03 5.55
C GLY A 80 4.69 -9.94 5.75
N ILE A 81 4.04 -8.93 5.17
CA ILE A 81 2.59 -8.71 5.29
C ILE A 81 1.78 -9.88 4.70
N GLN A 82 2.23 -10.48 3.59
CA GLN A 82 1.55 -11.63 3.01
C GLN A 82 1.55 -12.84 3.97
N LYS A 83 2.70 -13.13 4.60
CA LYS A 83 2.81 -14.25 5.56
C LYS A 83 1.85 -14.10 6.74
N TYR A 84 1.78 -12.90 7.31
CA TYR A 84 0.83 -12.62 8.38
C TYR A 84 -0.60 -12.89 7.92
N ARG A 85 -0.98 -12.39 6.74
CA ARG A 85 -2.33 -12.57 6.23
C ARG A 85 -2.71 -14.04 5.99
N SER A 86 -1.83 -14.84 5.39
CA SER A 86 -2.07 -16.27 5.23
C SER A 86 -2.29 -16.97 6.57
N SER A 87 -1.52 -16.61 7.60
CA SER A 87 -1.72 -17.12 8.97
C SER A 87 -3.06 -16.69 9.58
N TRP A 88 -3.47 -15.43 9.40
CA TRP A 88 -4.78 -14.92 9.82
C TRP A 88 -5.96 -15.58 9.08
N ASP A 89 -5.80 -15.88 7.79
CA ASP A 89 -6.85 -16.54 6.99
C ASP A 89 -7.02 -18.01 7.41
N MET A 90 -5.93 -18.72 7.76
CA MET A 90 -5.99 -20.09 8.30
C MET A 90 -6.68 -20.15 9.66
N THR A 91 -6.28 -19.28 10.61
CA THR A 91 -6.92 -19.22 11.94
C THR A 91 -8.39 -18.83 11.85
N ARG A 92 -8.78 -17.95 10.91
CA ARG A 92 -10.19 -17.63 10.65
C ARG A 92 -10.96 -18.80 10.03
N ALA A 93 -10.33 -19.62 9.20
CA ALA A 93 -10.95 -20.82 8.63
C ALA A 93 -11.17 -21.90 9.70
N GLU A 94 -10.19 -22.10 10.59
CA GLU A 94 -10.31 -22.99 11.75
C GLU A 94 -11.41 -22.53 12.71
N ALA A 95 -11.48 -21.24 13.04
CA ALA A 95 -12.53 -20.68 13.91
C ALA A 95 -13.95 -20.74 13.29
N ARG A 96 -14.05 -20.90 11.95
CA ARG A 96 -15.32 -21.10 11.25
C ARG A 96 -15.67 -22.57 11.04
N ASN A 97 -14.84 -23.50 11.51
CA ASN A 97 -15.14 -24.92 11.45
C ASN A 97 -15.92 -25.34 12.72
N PRO A 98 -17.24 -25.54 12.66
CA PRO A 98 -18.05 -25.92 13.83
C PRO A 98 -17.77 -27.36 14.31
N TYR A 99 -16.86 -28.10 13.69
CA TYR A 99 -16.50 -29.48 14.06
C TYR A 99 -15.28 -29.59 14.99
N ILE A 100 -14.78 -28.49 15.55
CA ILE A 100 -13.77 -28.52 16.62
C ILE A 100 -14.48 -28.27 17.96
N CYS A 101 -15.27 -29.26 18.37
CA CYS A 101 -15.63 -29.47 19.77
C CYS A 101 -14.94 -30.78 20.18
N ASN A 102 -13.86 -30.67 20.96
CA ASN A 102 -13.40 -31.77 21.82
C ASN A 102 -14.08 -31.63 23.16
#